data_AF-A0A4V5NG22-F1
#
_entry.id   AF-A0A4V5NG22-F1
#
_cell.length_a   1.000
_cell.length_b   1.000
_cell.length_c   1.000
_cell.angle_alpha   90.00
_cell.angle_beta   90.00
_cell.angle_gamma   90.00
#
_symmetry.space_group_name_H-M   'P 1'
#
loop_
_entity.id
_entity.type
_entity.pdbx_description
1 polymer ?
#
loop_
_entity_poly.entity_id
_entity_poly.type
_entity_poly.pdbx_seq_one_letter_code
_entity_poly.pdbx_strand_id
1 'polypeptide(L)'
;PMGAIGFEIWTMQKDILFDNIYVGHSVADAGKLQAETFDVKIAIEKAEEESKKPDIPEKPKSPMDLNFMDDPVHYVRERLDLFWTIAKGDPIQAIKFLPEVAGALGVGAVLIIGILLSLVAGGSTAAPSKQQMKDAAQKAKDAAVQAKDKAAESVSTGVEKTQAEVNKRSTRSTDAQ
;
A
#
# COMPACT_ATOMS: atom_id res chain seq x y z
N PRO A 1 -29.86 -41.55 -41.49
CA PRO A 1 -30.12 -40.18 -42.00
C PRO A 1 -30.36 -39.24 -40.81
N MET A 2 -29.71 -38.08 -40.78
CA MET A 2 -30.03 -37.01 -39.83
C MET A 2 -30.94 -36.00 -40.53
N GLY A 3 -32.12 -35.73 -39.95
CA GLY A 3 -33.14 -34.89 -40.57
C GLY A 3 -33.19 -33.45 -40.05
N ALA A 4 -32.63 -33.18 -38.88
CA ALA A 4 -32.58 -31.85 -38.28
C ALA A 4 -31.49 -31.78 -37.19
N ILE A 5 -31.07 -30.55 -36.88
CA ILE A 5 -30.24 -30.20 -35.73
C ILE A 5 -30.94 -29.03 -35.04
N GLY A 6 -31.13 -29.13 -33.74
CA GLY A 6 -31.70 -28.08 -32.90
C GLY A 6 -30.76 -27.75 -31.75
N PHE A 7 -30.66 -26.47 -31.42
CA PHE A 7 -29.98 -25.99 -30.22
C PHE A 7 -31.03 -25.62 -29.18
N GLU A 8 -30.96 -26.24 -28.01
CA GLU A 8 -31.81 -25.90 -26.87
C GLU A 8 -30.91 -25.43 -25.73
N ILE A 9 -31.15 -24.21 -25.25
CA ILE A 9 -30.38 -23.60 -24.18
C ILE A 9 -31.29 -22.79 -23.26
N TRP A 10 -31.05 -22.89 -21.95
CA TRP A 10 -31.63 -22.01 -20.95
C TRP A 10 -30.53 -21.11 -20.39
N THR A 11 -30.59 -19.82 -20.69
CA THR A 11 -29.61 -18.84 -20.24
C THR A 11 -30.27 -17.47 -20.12
N MET A 12 -29.79 -16.67 -19.18
CA MET A 12 -30.18 -15.27 -19.05
C MET A 12 -29.26 -14.35 -19.88
N GLN A 13 -28.17 -14.90 -20.43
CA GLN A 13 -27.23 -14.18 -21.27
C GLN A 13 -27.76 -14.09 -22.71
N LYS A 14 -27.80 -12.88 -23.24
CA LYS A 14 -28.11 -12.59 -24.65
C LYS A 14 -26.84 -12.60 -25.50
N ASP A 15 -27.02 -12.55 -26.82
CA ASP A 15 -25.95 -12.37 -27.81
C ASP A 15 -24.96 -13.54 -27.91
N ILE A 16 -25.47 -14.77 -27.88
CA ILE A 16 -24.68 -16.00 -28.14
C ILE A 16 -24.70 -16.30 -29.64
N LEU A 17 -23.53 -16.39 -30.26
CA LEU A 17 -23.37 -16.73 -31.67
C LEU A 17 -22.90 -18.17 -31.82
N PHE A 18 -23.64 -18.96 -32.61
CA PHE A 18 -23.24 -20.30 -33.05
C PHE A 18 -22.78 -20.22 -34.50
N ASP A 19 -21.55 -20.63 -34.79
CA ASP A 19 -21.00 -20.70 -36.13
C ASP A 19 -20.21 -22.00 -36.36
N ASN A 20 -19.88 -22.28 -37.63
CA ASN A 20 -19.02 -23.40 -38.03
C ASN A 20 -19.47 -24.80 -37.53
N ILE A 21 -20.78 -25.07 -37.61
CA ILE A 21 -21.36 -26.35 -37.20
C ILE A 21 -21.00 -27.43 -38.24
N TYR A 22 -20.12 -28.35 -37.88
CA TYR A 22 -19.76 -29.51 -38.71
C TYR A 22 -20.62 -30.73 -38.38
N VAL A 23 -21.19 -31.36 -39.41
CA VAL A 23 -22.00 -32.58 -39.30
C VAL A 23 -21.49 -33.57 -40.33
N GLY A 24 -20.80 -34.60 -39.86
CA GLY A 24 -20.19 -35.58 -40.75
C GLY A 24 -19.56 -36.73 -39.99
N HIS A 25 -18.83 -37.58 -40.72
CA HIS A 25 -18.22 -38.80 -40.18
C HIS A 25 -16.69 -38.75 -40.19
N SER A 26 -16.09 -37.63 -40.59
CA SER A 26 -14.65 -37.47 -40.77
C SER A 26 -14.09 -36.47 -39.77
N VAL A 27 -13.21 -36.96 -38.88
CA VAL A 27 -12.50 -36.09 -37.93
C VAL A 27 -11.49 -35.20 -38.66
N ALA A 28 -10.92 -35.69 -39.78
CA ALA A 28 -9.98 -34.92 -40.58
C ALA A 28 -10.62 -33.66 -41.18
N ASP A 29 -11.85 -33.78 -41.69
CA ASP A 29 -12.57 -32.64 -42.26
C ASP A 29 -13.03 -31.65 -41.18
N ALA A 30 -13.40 -32.14 -40.00
CA ALA A 30 -13.69 -31.30 -38.84
C ALA A 30 -12.46 -30.49 -38.41
N GLY A 31 -11.29 -31.14 -38.35
CA GLY A 31 -10.02 -30.48 -38.02
C GLY A 31 -9.61 -29.44 -39.07
N LYS A 32 -9.84 -29.73 -40.35
CA LYS A 32 -9.61 -28.76 -41.43
C LYS A 32 -10.53 -27.54 -41.30
N LEU A 33 -11.82 -27.75 -41.03
CA LEU A 33 -12.76 -26.65 -40.80
C LEU A 33 -12.34 -25.79 -39.62
N GLN A 34 -11.89 -26.39 -38.52
CA GLN A 34 -11.39 -25.66 -37.35
C GLN A 34 -10.18 -24.77 -37.72
N ALA A 35 -9.19 -25.34 -38.41
CA ALA A 35 -7.97 -24.63 -38.80
C ALA A 35 -8.25 -23.45 -39.75
N GLU A 36 -9.22 -23.60 -40.65
CA GLU A 36 -9.60 -22.55 -41.60
C GLU A 36 -10.50 -21.46 -40.98
N THR A 37 -11.19 -21.75 -39.87
CA THR A 37 -12.20 -20.85 -39.29
C THR A 37 -11.86 -20.41 -37.86
N PHE A 38 -12.03 -21.30 -36.88
CA PHE A 38 -11.91 -20.98 -35.46
C PHE A 38 -10.50 -20.54 -35.07
N ASP A 39 -9.46 -21.24 -35.55
CA ASP A 39 -8.07 -20.94 -35.16
C ASP A 39 -7.62 -19.56 -35.65
N VAL A 40 -8.09 -19.14 -36.83
CA VAL A 40 -7.84 -17.80 -37.37
C VAL A 40 -8.62 -16.75 -36.58
N LYS A 41 -9.91 -17.02 -36.32
CA LYS A 41 -10.81 -16.10 -35.63
C LYS A 41 -10.37 -15.83 -34.19
N ILE A 42 -10.10 -16.88 -33.42
CA ILE A 42 -9.78 -16.77 -31.99
C ILE A 42 -8.50 -15.98 -31.72
N ALA A 43 -7.52 -16.08 -32.62
CA ALA A 43 -6.27 -15.32 -32.52
C ALA A 43 -6.53 -13.81 -32.67
N ILE A 44 -7.38 -13.43 -33.63
CA ILE A 44 -7.75 -12.03 -33.89
C ILE A 44 -8.63 -11.50 -32.76
N GLU A 45 -9.66 -12.25 -32.37
CA GLU A 45 -10.59 -11.85 -31.30
C GLU A 45 -9.85 -11.61 -29.98
N LYS A 46 -8.93 -12.50 -29.60
CA LYS A 46 -8.12 -12.30 -28.38
C LYS A 46 -7.23 -11.07 -28.44
N ALA A 47 -6.57 -10.83 -29.58
CA ALA A 47 -5.74 -9.64 -29.75
C ALA A 47 -6.59 -8.35 -29.68
N GLU A 48 -7.78 -8.35 -30.29
CA GLU A 48 -8.72 -7.24 -30.18
C GLU A 48 -9.23 -7.05 -28.75
N GLU A 49 -9.60 -8.12 -28.05
CA GLU A 49 -10.01 -8.06 -26.65
C GLU A 49 -8.90 -7.51 -25.76
N GLU A 50 -7.65 -7.90 -25.96
CA GLU A 50 -6.51 -7.37 -25.21
C GLU A 50 -6.27 -5.88 -25.48
N SER A 51 -6.43 -5.43 -26.73
CA SER A 51 -6.30 -4.01 -27.07
C SER A 51 -7.48 -3.14 -26.59
N LYS A 52 -8.67 -3.72 -26.48
CA LYS A 52 -9.90 -3.04 -26.04
C LYS A 52 -10.14 -3.15 -24.54
N LYS A 53 -9.43 -4.05 -23.85
CA LYS A 53 -9.45 -4.10 -22.40
C LYS A 53 -9.05 -2.72 -21.92
N PRO A 54 -9.93 -2.00 -21.19
CA PRO A 54 -9.52 -0.75 -20.58
C PRO A 54 -8.31 -1.09 -19.72
N ASP A 55 -7.26 -0.26 -19.80
CA ASP A 55 -6.23 -0.26 -18.78
C ASP A 55 -6.96 -0.16 -17.46
N ILE A 56 -7.04 -1.29 -16.75
CA ILE A 56 -7.55 -1.29 -15.39
C ILE A 56 -6.56 -0.36 -14.70
N PRO A 57 -6.98 0.83 -14.22
CA PRO A 57 -6.06 1.68 -13.50
C PRO A 57 -5.49 0.78 -12.42
N GLU A 58 -4.17 0.58 -12.45
CA GLU A 58 -3.48 -0.26 -11.49
C GLU A 58 -4.09 0.08 -10.13
N LYS A 59 -4.61 -0.92 -9.42
CA LYS A 59 -5.17 -0.71 -8.07
C LYS A 59 -4.22 0.24 -7.37
N PRO A 60 -4.70 1.36 -6.78
CA PRO A 60 -3.83 2.39 -6.25
C PRO A 60 -2.78 1.70 -5.39
N LYS A 61 -1.53 1.69 -5.87
CA LYS A 61 -0.43 1.00 -5.19
C LYS A 61 -0.37 1.63 -3.81
N SER A 62 -0.52 0.80 -2.79
CA SER A 62 -0.38 1.27 -1.41
C SER A 62 0.95 2.03 -1.31
N PRO A 63 1.07 3.12 -0.55
CA PRO A 63 2.34 3.82 -0.37
C PRO A 63 3.52 2.90 0.05
N MET A 64 3.20 1.73 0.61
CA MET A 64 4.14 0.68 0.97
C MET A 64 4.60 -0.20 -0.20
N ASP A 65 3.80 -0.30 -1.26
CA ASP A 65 4.02 -1.12 -2.47
C ASP A 65 4.60 -0.30 -3.64
N LEU A 66 4.89 0.98 -3.41
CA LEU A 66 5.57 1.82 -4.39
C LEU A 66 7.05 1.41 -4.49
N ASN A 67 7.56 1.33 -5.72
CA ASN A 67 8.98 1.13 -6.01
C ASN A 67 9.62 2.47 -6.39
N PHE A 68 10.77 2.77 -5.80
CA PHE A 68 11.53 3.98 -6.11
C PHE A 68 11.97 4.07 -7.58
N MET A 69 12.20 2.92 -8.23
CA MET A 69 12.69 2.89 -9.62
C MET A 69 11.61 3.22 -10.66
N ASP A 70 10.34 3.04 -10.31
CA ASP A 70 9.23 3.26 -11.24
C ASP A 70 8.88 4.76 -11.33
N ASP A 71 8.71 5.40 -10.17
CA ASP A 71 8.55 6.85 -10.06
C ASP A 71 9.21 7.37 -8.77
N PRO A 72 10.44 7.88 -8.83
CA PRO A 72 11.18 8.28 -7.64
C PRO A 72 10.58 9.51 -6.96
N VAL A 73 9.93 10.40 -7.71
CA VAL A 73 9.36 11.63 -7.15
C VAL A 73 8.06 11.33 -6.43
N HIS A 74 7.18 10.53 -7.05
CA HIS A 74 5.95 10.09 -6.43
C HIS A 74 6.22 9.22 -5.20
N TYR A 75 7.17 8.28 -5.29
CA TYR A 75 7.60 7.45 -4.16
C TYR A 75 7.97 8.29 -2.93
N VAL A 76 8.83 9.30 -3.10
CA VAL A 76 9.27 10.15 -1.98
C VAL A 76 8.13 10.98 -1.41
N ARG A 77 7.24 11.52 -2.25
CA ARG A 77 6.08 12.31 -1.79
C ARG A 77 5.13 11.48 -0.94
N GLU A 78 4.74 10.30 -1.41
CA GLU A 78 3.80 9.42 -0.70
C GLU A 78 4.39 8.91 0.61
N ARG A 79 5.69 8.56 0.63
CA ARG A 79 6.38 8.14 1.85
C ARG A 79 6.51 9.25 2.88
N LEU A 80 6.75 10.49 2.44
CA LEU A 80 6.79 11.66 3.32
C LEU A 80 5.41 12.02 3.85
N ASP A 81 4.37 11.97 3.02
CA ASP A 81 3.00 12.25 3.44
C ASP A 81 2.46 11.20 4.42
N LEU A 82 2.76 9.93 4.17
CA LEU A 82 2.46 8.85 5.11
C LEU A 82 3.18 9.05 6.44
N PHE A 83 4.47 9.39 6.42
CA PHE A 83 5.23 9.68 7.64
C PHE A 83 4.61 10.84 8.42
N TRP A 84 4.27 11.94 7.74
CA TRP A 84 3.66 13.11 8.37
C TRP A 84 2.28 12.82 8.94
N THR A 85 1.49 12.01 8.24
CA THR A 85 0.16 11.58 8.67
C THR A 85 0.24 10.74 9.94
N ILE A 86 1.14 9.76 10.00
CA ILE A 86 1.36 8.96 11.21
C ILE A 86 1.94 9.83 12.32
N ALA A 87 2.89 10.70 12.01
CA ALA A 87 3.60 11.51 13.01
C ALA A 87 2.70 12.51 13.75
N LYS A 88 1.63 13.01 13.11
CA LYS A 88 0.61 13.84 13.77
C LYS A 88 -0.11 13.12 14.91
N GLY A 89 -0.34 11.81 14.77
CA GLY A 89 -1.01 11.00 15.77
C GLY A 89 -0.03 10.38 16.77
N ASP A 90 1.02 9.73 16.26
CA ASP A 90 2.08 9.12 17.05
C ASP A 90 3.45 9.25 16.33
N PRO A 91 4.30 10.18 16.77
CA PRO A 91 5.61 10.39 16.16
C PRO A 91 6.57 9.21 16.38
N ILE A 92 6.40 8.43 17.46
CA ILE A 92 7.24 7.25 17.73
C ILE A 92 6.87 6.12 16.76
N GLN A 93 5.58 5.95 16.45
CA GLN A 93 5.14 4.99 15.45
C GLN A 93 5.60 5.36 14.05
N ALA A 94 5.57 6.64 13.66
CA ALA A 94 6.05 7.09 12.37
C ALA A 94 7.52 6.71 12.13
N ILE A 95 8.37 6.89 13.15
CA ILE A 95 9.80 6.53 13.09
C ILE A 95 9.99 5.01 12.96
N LYS A 96 9.15 4.21 13.61
CA LYS A 96 9.20 2.74 13.50
C LYS A 96 8.72 2.23 12.15
N PHE A 97 7.69 2.86 11.59
CA PHE A 97 7.07 2.46 10.33
C PHE A 97 7.90 2.84 9.10
N LEU A 98 8.53 4.02 9.15
CA LEU A 98 9.30 4.58 8.03
C LEU A 98 10.68 5.08 8.54
N PRO A 99 11.56 4.17 8.97
CA PRO A 99 12.88 4.53 9.50
C PRO A 99 13.74 5.27 8.47
N GLU A 100 13.56 5.00 7.18
CA GLU A 100 14.25 5.68 6.09
C GLU A 100 13.92 7.18 6.04
N VAL A 101 12.64 7.54 6.20
CA VAL A 101 12.18 8.94 6.21
C VAL A 101 12.65 9.64 7.47
N ALA A 102 12.51 8.99 8.63
CA ALA A 102 12.98 9.53 9.90
C ALA A 102 14.50 9.79 9.91
N GLY A 103 15.28 8.85 9.36
CA GLY A 103 16.73 9.00 9.24
C GLY A 103 17.13 10.17 8.35
N ALA A 104 16.50 10.29 7.17
CA ALA A 104 16.77 11.39 6.24
C ALA A 104 16.43 12.77 6.85
N LEU A 105 15.25 12.88 7.48
CA LEU A 105 14.84 14.12 8.16
C LEU A 105 15.74 14.46 9.36
N GLY A 106 16.15 13.45 10.13
CA GLY A 106 17.05 13.63 11.26
C GLY A 106 18.42 14.15 10.84
N VAL A 107 19.03 13.54 9.81
CA VAL A 107 20.31 14.01 9.26
C VAL A 107 20.17 15.42 8.68
N GLY A 108 19.09 15.70 7.94
CA GLY A 108 18.81 17.03 7.40
C GLY A 108 18.69 18.09 8.49
N ALA A 109 17.98 17.80 9.58
CA ALA A 109 17.85 18.72 10.71
C ALA A 109 19.20 18.98 11.40
N VAL A 110 20.02 17.94 11.59
CA VAL A 110 21.37 18.10 12.16
C VAL A 110 22.26 18.96 11.27
N LEU A 111 22.22 18.76 9.95
CA LEU A 111 22.96 19.59 8.99
C LEU A 111 22.50 21.06 9.05
N ILE A 112 21.20 21.31 9.04
CA ILE A 112 20.64 22.67 9.11
C ILE A 112 21.05 23.34 10.42
N ILE A 113 20.93 22.65 11.56
CA ILE A 113 21.36 23.18 12.86
C ILE A 113 22.87 23.46 12.86
N GLY A 114 23.69 22.57 12.31
CA GLY A 114 25.13 22.78 12.18
C GLY A 114 25.48 24.01 11.34
N ILE A 115 24.77 24.20 10.21
CA ILE A 115 24.90 25.38 9.35
C ILE A 115 24.49 26.64 10.12
N LEU A 116 23.33 26.66 10.77
CA LEU A 116 22.85 27.82 11.53
C LEU A 116 23.80 28.19 12.67
N LEU A 117 24.32 27.21 13.41
CA LEU A 117 25.33 27.42 14.44
C LEU A 117 26.64 27.97 13.86
N SER A 118 27.06 27.48 12.68
CA SER A 118 28.27 27.97 12.02
C SER A 118 28.14 29.41 11.49
N LEU A 119 26.93 29.81 11.06
CA LEU A 119 26.64 31.18 10.62
C LEU A 119 26.59 32.15 11.82
N VAL A 120 26.03 31.73 12.96
CA VAL A 120 25.93 32.57 14.17
C VAL A 120 27.27 32.64 14.92
N ALA A 121 28.09 31.59 14.88
CA ALA A 121 29.37 31.52 15.59
C ALA A 121 30.57 32.11 14.80
N GLY A 122 30.33 32.83 13.70
CA GLY A 122 31.38 33.61 13.02
C GLY A 122 32.37 32.79 12.17
N GLY A 123 31.91 31.72 11.52
CA GLY A 123 32.66 31.09 10.42
C GLY A 123 34.06 30.62 10.80
N SER A 124 34.16 29.58 11.65
CA SER A 124 35.41 28.87 11.88
C SER A 124 35.12 27.38 11.98
N THR A 125 35.61 26.64 10.98
CA THR A 125 35.40 25.21 10.80
C THR A 125 36.01 24.40 11.95
N ALA A 126 35.18 23.71 12.71
CA ALA A 126 35.57 22.45 13.33
C ALA A 126 34.40 21.48 13.19
N ALA A 127 34.62 20.39 12.44
CA ALA A 127 33.69 19.27 12.44
C ALA A 127 33.44 18.83 13.90
N PRO A 128 32.19 18.47 14.28
CA PRO A 128 31.91 18.03 15.63
C PRO A 128 32.83 16.85 15.97
N SER A 129 33.54 16.96 17.08
CA SER A 129 34.48 15.93 17.49
C SER A 129 33.75 14.60 17.73
N LYS A 130 34.47 13.47 17.64
CA LYS A 130 33.89 12.13 17.92
C LYS A 130 33.21 12.06 19.30
N GLN A 131 33.64 12.89 20.25
CA GLN A 131 33.04 13.00 21.58
C GLN A 131 31.64 13.65 21.51
N GLN A 132 31.51 14.76 20.78
CA GLN A 132 30.24 15.49 20.63
C GLN A 132 29.18 14.69 19.87
N MET A 133 29.60 13.87 18.91
CA MET A 133 28.68 12.93 18.23
C MET A 133 28.24 11.77 19.14
N LYS A 134 29.12 11.25 20.01
CA LYS A 134 28.74 10.23 20.99
C LYS A 134 27.79 10.78 22.04
N ASP A 135 28.04 11.98 22.54
CA ASP A 135 27.18 12.63 23.53
C ASP A 135 25.81 12.97 22.94
N ALA A 136 25.76 13.42 21.68
CA ALA A 136 24.51 13.65 20.97
C ALA A 136 23.72 12.35 20.70
N ALA A 137 24.41 11.27 20.33
CA ALA A 137 23.79 9.95 20.13
C ALA A 137 23.26 9.36 21.45
N GLN A 138 23.98 9.56 22.54
CA GLN A 138 23.58 9.09 23.87
C GLN A 138 22.40 9.91 24.40
N LYS A 139 22.42 11.23 24.22
CA LYS A 139 21.30 12.11 24.59
C LYS A 139 20.04 11.85 23.76
N ALA A 140 20.18 11.50 22.48
CA ALA A 140 19.07 11.07 21.64
C ALA A 140 18.50 9.71 22.10
N LYS A 141 19.36 8.79 22.52
CA LYS A 141 18.95 7.49 23.08
C LYS A 141 18.21 7.66 24.41
N ASP A 142 18.68 8.53 25.29
CA ASP A 142 18.06 8.82 26.58
C ASP A 142 16.71 9.55 26.40
N ALA A 143 16.62 10.47 25.44
CA ALA A 143 15.36 11.11 25.08
C ALA A 143 14.33 10.11 24.50
N ALA A 144 14.78 9.12 23.73
CA ALA A 144 13.92 8.06 23.20
C ALA A 144 13.43 7.10 24.29
N VAL A 145 14.25 6.82 25.31
CA VAL A 145 13.85 6.02 26.48
C VAL A 145 12.84 6.79 27.34
N GLN A 146 13.09 8.07 27.66
CA GLN A 146 12.15 8.89 28.41
C GLN A 146 10.82 9.10 27.69
N ALA A 147 10.83 9.23 26.35
CA ALA A 147 9.60 9.31 25.56
C ALA A 147 8.80 7.99 25.59
N LYS A 148 9.48 6.83 25.60
CA LYS A 148 8.84 5.51 25.77
C LYS A 148 8.21 5.36 27.14
N ASP A 149 8.90 5.76 28.21
CA ASP A 149 8.40 5.61 29.58
C ASP A 149 7.19 6.53 29.82
N LYS A 150 7.25 7.77 29.32
CA LYS A 150 6.14 8.73 29.42
C LYS A 150 4.93 8.30 28.58
N ALA A 151 5.15 7.64 27.44
CA ALA A 151 4.07 7.03 26.66
C ALA A 151 3.45 5.83 27.39
N ALA A 152 4.25 4.97 28.03
CA ALA A 152 3.75 3.84 28.82
C ALA A 152 2.90 4.30 30.03
N GLU A 153 3.31 5.35 30.73
CA GLU A 153 2.53 5.96 31.83
C GLU A 153 1.19 6.56 31.34
N SER A 154 1.19 7.18 30.16
CA SER A 154 -0.04 7.75 29.56
C SER A 154 -1.04 6.67 29.13
N VAL A 155 -0.56 5.50 28.70
CA VAL A 155 -1.40 4.35 28.34
C VAL A 155 -1.99 3.71 29.59
N SER A 156 -1.21 3.55 30.67
CA SER A 156 -1.72 2.99 31.93
C SER A 156 -2.84 3.83 32.54
N THR A 157 -2.66 5.16 32.57
CA THR A 157 -3.67 6.09 33.09
C THR A 157 -4.92 6.20 32.20
N GLY A 158 -4.79 5.97 30.89
CA GLY A 158 -5.90 5.88 29.95
C GLY A 158 -6.76 4.61 30.13
N VAL A 159 -6.10 3.47 30.38
CA VAL A 159 -6.77 2.17 30.63
C VAL A 159 -7.52 2.18 31.98
N GLU A 160 -6.96 2.80 33.02
CA GLU A 160 -7.64 2.92 34.32
C GLU A 160 -8.89 3.82 34.27
N LYS A 161 -8.85 4.92 33.51
CA LYS A 161 -10.02 5.80 33.31
C LYS A 161 -11.14 5.12 32.53
N THR A 162 -10.79 4.34 31.51
CA THR A 162 -11.79 3.60 30.71
C THR A 162 -12.41 2.45 31.50
N GLN A 163 -11.63 1.74 32.33
CA GLN A 163 -12.16 0.67 33.18
C GLN A 163 -13.10 1.23 34.29
N ALA A 164 -12.76 2.40 34.87
CA ALA A 164 -13.60 3.08 35.85
C ALA A 164 -14.92 3.62 35.25
N GLU A 165 -14.92 4.06 33.99
CA GLU A 165 -16.13 4.51 33.30
C GLU A 165 -17.05 3.35 32.89
N VAL A 166 -16.47 2.22 32.47
CA VAL A 166 -17.21 0.98 32.14
C VAL A 166 -17.90 0.41 33.39
N ASN A 167 -17.22 0.35 34.53
CA ASN A 167 -17.82 -0.12 35.78
C ASN A 167 -18.96 0.78 36.28
N LYS A 168 -18.91 2.10 36.03
CA LYS A 168 -20.01 3.03 36.34
C LYS A 168 -21.22 2.88 35.43
N ARG A 169 -21.04 2.44 34.17
CA ARG A 169 -22.18 2.15 33.27
C ARG A 169 -22.81 0.80 33.56
N SER A 170 -22.01 -0.21 33.92
CA SER A 170 -22.51 -1.57 34.16
C SER A 170 -23.44 -1.68 35.37
N THR A 171 -23.22 -0.90 36.44
CA THR A 171 -24.06 -0.90 37.65
C THR A 171 -25.37 -0.13 37.50
N ARG A 172 -25.50 0.69 36.45
CA ARG A 172 -26.71 1.50 36.21
C ARG A 172 -27.77 0.76 35.40
N SER A 173 -27.42 -0.36 34.78
CA SER A 173 -28.30 -1.23 34.00
C SER A 173 -28.91 -2.39 34.80
N THR A 174 -28.55 -2.57 36.07
CA THR A 174 -29.05 -3.66 36.93
C THR A 174 -30.21 -3.29 37.86
N ASP A 175 -30.61 -2.02 37.94
CA ASP A 175 -31.74 -1.56 38.78
C ASP A 175 -33.08 -1.43 38.01
N ALA A 176 -33.14 -1.94 36.78
CA ALA A 176 -34.35 -1.94 35.96
C ALA A 176 -34.74 -3.36 35.55
N GLN A 177 -35.12 -4.18 36.53
CA GLN A 177 -35.97 -5.37 36.34
C GLN A 177 -36.82 -5.61 37.58
#